data_AF-A0A959FAM9-F1
#
_entry.id   AF-A0A959FAM9-F1
#
_cell.length_a   1.000
_cell.length_b   1.000
_cell.length_c   1.000
_cell.angle_alpha   90.00
_cell.angle_beta   90.00
_cell.angle_gamma   90.00
#
_symmetry.space_group_name_H-M   'P 1'
#
loop_
_entity.id
_entity.type
_entity.pdbx_description
1 polymer ?
#
loop_
_entity_poly.entity_id
_entity_poly.type
_entity_poly.pdbx_seq_one_letter_code
_entity_poly.pdbx_strand_id
1 'polypeptide(L)'
;MYNNRFRYLFFLFAFGVVVSVNSCGDKEPPFPGTPPLRVVFGTPPPTVNPSVWFSDVKNWGAQAYMYHSPHFQGNLFRREVGGELLYEGDNLRSVAFLSTLDEGFTAQLSSEEISFQEQLAREAYQVCLAQGLTFYYSIPFPLFPVQDPEVVREVHPEFFDASGRFNFAHPDLPAYLSHLIESLKTAMPEMKGINVILGEGYGNSFEPTPADLERISEWLPPLLEALDNTCRELGMTGMIGVESIWHTVKTRRSLLEAVNQYPDLQFFTDATWPEETTRMPFLGYIPPADSMLLKKNPLAINILADAEFMGQGKLPSVLPVWLQHLAQQSYLRGADIVLARTFIGDGGGSATNFNRLNVHLLLHYLQDPRSSPKASAQMVAEEMFGYDFPSRLTAVMLIAEDALQAVSSVNYINVLDDSRFPLPQFLDRDFADLPHRMKAIDDLFEPPGTPLYTEDIPMPDTLHAWDQWRWQAELIAQPVDQMLLDLEQANGWLDRIQSEVGYLTLDFSPEQRQMIVGGYRDLLLYARGVYQYVQGGAVYHRWHRLKKISREEALTQLEPIAGQLRLIAADADESILGLQDRLLNMAETFEQLNIRQVEK
;
A
#
# COMPACT_ATOMS: atom_id res chain seq x y z
N MET A 1 24.26 -51.26 -56.66
CA MET A 1 24.53 -50.72 -55.31
C MET A 1 24.49 -49.18 -55.31
N TYR A 2 23.36 -48.57 -55.67
CA TYR A 2 23.24 -47.09 -55.75
C TYR A 2 21.82 -46.61 -55.36
N ASN A 3 21.20 -47.20 -54.33
CA ASN A 3 19.83 -46.80 -53.95
C ASN A 3 19.59 -46.53 -52.45
N ASN A 4 20.63 -46.63 -51.60
CA ASN A 4 20.50 -46.38 -50.16
C ASN A 4 21.04 -45.01 -49.70
N ARG A 5 21.90 -44.33 -50.49
CA ARG A 5 22.44 -43.01 -50.11
C ARG A 5 21.44 -41.86 -50.34
N PHE A 6 20.56 -41.98 -51.35
CA PHE A 6 19.58 -40.93 -51.65
C PHE A 6 18.43 -40.90 -50.64
N ARG A 7 18.03 -42.06 -50.10
CA ARG A 7 16.99 -42.15 -49.06
C ARG A 7 17.44 -41.59 -47.71
N TYR A 8 18.72 -41.76 -47.36
CA TYR A 8 19.28 -41.19 -46.12
C TYR A 8 19.45 -39.67 -46.19
N LEU A 9 19.85 -39.11 -47.34
CA LEU A 9 19.92 -37.65 -47.50
C LEU A 9 18.53 -37.01 -47.52
N PHE A 10 17.53 -37.65 -48.13
CA PHE A 10 16.16 -37.12 -48.14
C PHE A 10 15.50 -37.18 -46.77
N PHE A 11 15.79 -38.22 -45.96
CA PHE A 11 15.33 -38.30 -44.57
C PHE A 11 16.01 -37.27 -43.67
N LEU A 12 17.32 -37.05 -43.81
CA LEU A 12 18.03 -36.02 -43.05
C LEU A 12 17.61 -34.59 -43.44
N PHE A 13 17.29 -34.35 -44.70
CA PHE A 13 16.79 -33.04 -45.15
C PHE A 13 15.33 -32.82 -44.74
N ALA A 14 14.46 -33.84 -44.83
CA ALA A 14 13.09 -33.75 -44.35
C ALA A 14 13.01 -33.62 -42.81
N PHE A 15 13.88 -34.32 -42.07
CA PHE A 15 13.96 -34.17 -40.60
C PHE A 15 14.59 -32.82 -40.23
N GLY A 16 15.60 -32.35 -40.97
CA GLY A 16 16.18 -31.03 -40.81
C GLY A 16 15.18 -29.91 -41.05
N VAL A 17 14.32 -30.01 -42.06
CA VAL A 17 13.24 -29.05 -42.37
C VAL A 17 12.08 -29.16 -41.37
N VAL A 18 11.71 -30.36 -40.90
CA VAL A 18 10.66 -30.51 -39.87
C VAL A 18 11.14 -30.00 -38.50
N VAL A 19 12.40 -30.20 -38.15
CA VAL A 19 12.99 -29.65 -36.92
C VAL A 19 13.23 -28.15 -37.02
N SER A 20 13.57 -27.60 -38.18
CA SER A 20 13.72 -26.14 -38.35
C SER A 20 12.42 -25.38 -38.58
N VAL A 21 11.36 -26.03 -39.06
CA VAL A 21 10.00 -25.45 -39.14
C VAL A 21 9.26 -25.58 -37.80
N ASN A 22 9.55 -26.59 -36.97
CA ASN A 22 9.06 -26.67 -35.58
C ASN A 22 9.95 -25.92 -34.57
N SER A 23 11.17 -25.50 -34.92
CA SER A 23 11.98 -24.59 -34.10
C SER A 23 11.73 -23.12 -34.39
N CYS A 24 10.79 -22.80 -35.28
CA CYS A 24 10.28 -21.45 -35.46
C CYS A 24 9.15 -21.19 -34.47
N GLY A 25 9.53 -20.83 -33.25
CA GLY A 25 8.69 -20.06 -32.36
C GLY A 25 8.01 -20.84 -31.22
N ASP A 26 8.79 -21.56 -30.41
CA ASP A 26 8.44 -21.77 -29.00
C ASP A 26 8.55 -20.44 -28.22
N LYS A 27 7.92 -19.38 -28.72
CA LYS A 27 7.53 -18.29 -27.83
C LYS A 27 6.36 -18.86 -27.07
N GLU A 28 6.54 -19.06 -25.76
CA GLU A 28 5.42 -19.38 -24.88
C GLU A 28 4.24 -18.50 -25.26
N PRO A 29 3.00 -19.04 -25.33
CA PRO A 29 1.83 -18.25 -25.67
C PRO A 29 1.80 -17.00 -24.78
N PRO A 30 1.35 -15.83 -25.27
CA PRO A 30 1.28 -14.64 -24.43
C PRO A 30 0.48 -14.95 -23.17
N PHE A 31 0.90 -14.37 -22.03
CA PHE A 31 0.13 -14.51 -20.79
C PHE A 31 -1.31 -14.06 -21.05
N PRO A 32 -2.33 -14.81 -20.61
CA PRO A 32 -3.72 -14.45 -20.85
C PRO A 32 -4.04 -13.09 -20.22
N GLY A 33 -4.64 -12.20 -21.02
CA GLY A 33 -4.97 -10.84 -20.61
C GLY A 33 -4.30 -9.78 -21.49
N THR A 34 -4.46 -8.52 -21.10
CA THR A 34 -3.84 -7.37 -21.77
C THR A 34 -2.74 -6.82 -20.88
N PRO A 35 -1.53 -6.56 -21.42
CA PRO A 35 -0.50 -5.86 -20.66
C PRO A 35 -0.98 -4.47 -20.23
N PRO A 36 -0.97 -4.16 -18.92
CA PRO A 36 -1.34 -2.84 -18.44
C PRO A 36 -0.26 -1.81 -18.78
N LEU A 37 -0.64 -0.53 -18.80
CA LEU A 37 0.30 0.57 -18.71
C LEU A 37 1.01 0.48 -17.36
N ARG A 38 2.35 0.40 -17.40
CA ARG A 38 3.20 0.34 -16.21
C ARG A 38 3.50 1.74 -15.69
N VAL A 39 3.02 2.06 -14.50
CA VAL A 39 3.12 3.41 -13.92
C VAL A 39 3.80 3.33 -12.55
N VAL A 40 4.64 4.32 -12.25
CA VAL A 40 5.10 4.57 -10.88
C VAL A 40 4.27 5.70 -10.29
N PHE A 41 3.79 5.53 -9.06
CA PHE A 41 2.92 6.48 -8.37
C PHE A 41 3.57 6.95 -7.07
N GLY A 42 3.66 8.26 -6.86
CA GLY A 42 4.21 8.83 -5.63
C GLY A 42 4.92 10.17 -5.82
N THR A 43 5.39 10.75 -4.73
CA THR A 43 6.11 12.03 -4.69
C THR A 43 7.52 11.80 -4.17
N PRO A 44 8.57 11.93 -5.00
CA PRO A 44 9.94 11.85 -4.52
C PRO A 44 10.21 12.95 -3.49
N PRO A 45 10.82 12.65 -2.34
CA PRO A 45 11.22 13.68 -1.39
C PRO A 45 12.35 14.54 -1.99
N PRO A 46 12.57 15.77 -1.49
CA PRO A 46 13.65 16.66 -1.94
C PRO A 46 15.06 16.09 -1.75
N THR A 47 15.20 15.08 -0.90
CA THR A 47 16.46 14.34 -0.66
C THR A 47 16.79 13.39 -1.82
N VAL A 48 15.83 13.08 -2.69
CA VAL A 48 16.00 12.22 -3.86
C VAL A 48 16.24 13.08 -5.09
N ASN A 49 17.31 12.79 -5.84
CA ASN A 49 17.57 13.44 -7.12
C ASN A 49 16.53 12.99 -8.16
N PRO A 50 15.63 13.87 -8.64
CA PRO A 50 14.58 13.46 -9.57
C PRO A 50 15.14 12.95 -10.90
N SER A 51 16.22 13.55 -11.42
CA SER A 51 16.79 13.10 -12.70
C SER A 51 17.29 11.65 -12.64
N VAL A 52 17.88 11.24 -11.52
CA VAL A 52 18.33 9.86 -11.30
C VAL A 52 17.13 8.95 -11.15
N TRP A 53 16.21 9.27 -10.24
CA TRP A 53 15.03 8.44 -9.97
C TRP A 53 14.17 8.18 -11.21
N PHE A 54 13.83 9.23 -11.97
CA PHE A 54 13.00 9.10 -13.17
C PHE A 54 13.72 8.33 -14.29
N SER A 55 15.05 8.47 -14.39
CA SER A 55 15.87 7.66 -15.30
C SER A 55 15.84 6.18 -14.90
N ASP A 56 15.99 5.89 -13.60
CA ASP A 56 15.98 4.52 -13.08
C ASP A 56 14.64 3.83 -13.38
N VAL A 57 13.50 4.43 -12.99
CA VAL A 57 12.18 3.83 -13.23
C VAL A 57 11.88 3.66 -14.73
N LYS A 58 12.36 4.58 -15.57
CA LYS A 58 12.28 4.45 -17.03
C LYS A 58 13.04 3.22 -17.51
N ASN A 59 14.27 3.02 -17.03
CA ASN A 59 15.11 1.88 -17.38
C ASN A 59 14.54 0.55 -16.88
N TRP A 60 13.81 0.57 -15.75
CA TRP A 60 13.06 -0.59 -15.23
C TRP A 60 11.80 -0.91 -16.05
N GLY A 61 11.45 -0.09 -17.04
CA GLY A 61 10.35 -0.35 -17.97
C GLY A 61 9.06 0.40 -17.64
N ALA A 62 9.07 1.39 -16.73
CA ALA A 62 7.95 2.29 -16.54
C ALA A 62 7.65 3.06 -17.84
N GLN A 63 6.36 3.22 -18.11
CA GLN A 63 5.86 3.94 -19.28
C GLN A 63 5.30 5.31 -18.90
N ALA A 64 4.81 5.44 -17.66
CA ALA A 64 4.33 6.69 -17.13
C ALA A 64 4.74 6.88 -15.67
N TYR A 65 4.60 8.11 -15.21
CA TYR A 65 4.73 8.50 -13.83
C TYR A 65 3.47 9.26 -13.42
N MET A 66 2.85 8.84 -12.33
CA MET A 66 1.76 9.56 -11.69
C MET A 66 2.31 10.27 -10.46
N TYR A 67 2.49 11.58 -10.59
CA TYR A 67 3.00 12.38 -9.49
C TYR A 67 1.88 12.61 -8.48
N HIS A 68 2.05 12.08 -7.28
CA HIS A 68 1.13 12.40 -6.20
C HIS A 68 1.38 13.83 -5.76
N SER A 69 0.29 14.55 -5.53
CA SER A 69 0.33 15.91 -5.05
C SER A 69 1.23 16.03 -3.82
N PRO A 70 2.29 16.86 -3.85
CA PRO A 70 3.23 16.98 -2.74
C PRO A 70 2.54 17.56 -1.51
N HIS A 71 1.37 18.13 -1.71
CA HIS A 71 0.47 18.63 -0.68
C HIS A 71 0.06 17.57 0.34
N PHE A 72 0.08 16.27 -0.01
CA PHE A 72 -0.26 15.18 0.90
C PHE A 72 0.85 14.84 1.92
N GLN A 73 2.12 15.12 1.60
CA GLN A 73 3.28 14.77 2.46
C GLN A 73 4.36 15.86 2.58
N GLY A 74 4.14 17.03 1.98
CA GLY A 74 5.17 18.06 1.78
C GLY A 74 5.76 18.60 3.08
N ASN A 75 5.00 18.56 4.18
CA ASN A 75 5.49 18.94 5.50
C ASN A 75 6.45 17.91 6.10
N LEU A 76 6.24 16.61 5.84
CA LEU A 76 7.19 15.56 6.21
C LEU A 76 8.51 15.76 5.46
N PHE A 77 8.43 16.01 4.15
CA PHE A 77 9.60 16.21 3.29
C PHE A 77 10.40 17.48 3.60
N ARG A 78 9.76 18.55 4.09
CA ARG A 78 10.46 19.77 4.51
C ARG A 78 11.26 19.59 5.81
N ARG A 79 10.76 18.77 6.75
CA ARG A 79 11.49 18.42 7.98
C ARG A 79 12.81 17.69 7.66
N GLU A 80 12.82 16.85 6.63
CA GLU A 80 13.97 16.04 6.25
C GLU A 80 15.15 16.84 5.68
N VAL A 81 14.92 18.03 5.10
CA VAL A 81 15.98 18.89 4.53
C VAL A 81 16.50 19.97 5.50
N GLY A 82 16.19 19.86 6.79
CA GLY A 82 16.77 20.73 7.82
C GLY A 82 16.20 22.15 7.85
N GLY A 83 14.98 22.37 7.34
CA GLY A 83 14.27 23.62 7.57
C GLY A 83 13.95 23.80 9.06
N GLU A 84 14.34 24.94 9.66
CA GLU A 84 13.96 25.28 11.03
C GLU A 84 12.43 25.38 11.13
N LEU A 85 11.83 24.59 12.03
CA LEU A 85 10.45 24.78 12.44
C LEU A 85 10.42 25.76 13.62
N LEU A 86 9.89 26.96 13.40
CA LEU A 86 9.39 27.82 14.47
C LEU A 86 7.92 27.51 14.83
N TYR A 87 7.40 26.36 14.43
CA TYR A 87 5.97 26.06 14.50
C TYR A 87 5.72 24.69 15.13
N GLU A 88 5.24 24.71 16.38
CA GLU A 88 4.56 23.60 17.03
C GLU A 88 3.13 23.52 16.48
N GLY A 89 2.85 22.54 15.62
CA GLY A 89 1.51 22.26 15.14
C GLY A 89 1.50 21.43 13.87
N ASP A 90 0.64 20.41 13.84
CA ASP A 90 0.33 19.53 12.71
C ASP A 90 -0.41 20.24 11.54
N ASN A 91 -0.09 21.51 11.23
CA ASN A 91 -0.99 22.38 10.47
C ASN A 91 -0.69 22.55 8.94
N LEU A 92 -1.46 21.83 8.11
CA LEU A 92 -2.54 22.36 7.23
C LEU A 92 -2.24 23.46 6.17
N ARG A 93 -1.18 23.37 5.34
CA ARG A 93 -0.98 24.31 4.19
C ARG A 93 -0.51 23.58 2.92
N SER A 94 -1.30 23.61 1.86
CA SER A 94 -1.17 22.73 0.69
C SER A 94 -1.62 23.46 -0.58
N VAL A 95 -0.73 23.85 -1.48
CA VAL A 95 -1.05 24.93 -2.44
C VAL A 95 -1.59 24.52 -3.81
N ALA A 96 -1.76 23.27 -4.26
CA ALA A 96 -2.07 22.96 -5.68
C ALA A 96 -1.17 23.72 -6.69
N PHE A 97 -1.56 24.93 -7.14
CA PHE A 97 -0.73 25.94 -7.80
C PHE A 97 -1.27 27.36 -7.51
N LEU A 98 -0.41 28.37 -7.39
CA LEU A 98 -0.71 29.79 -7.14
C LEU A 98 -1.74 30.40 -8.08
N SER A 99 -1.72 29.97 -9.34
CA SER A 99 -2.52 30.57 -10.39
C SER A 99 -4.02 30.36 -10.20
N THR A 100 -4.43 29.53 -9.24
CA THR A 100 -5.83 29.24 -8.89
C THR A 100 -6.24 29.80 -7.53
N LEU A 101 -5.40 30.59 -6.87
CA LEU A 101 -5.70 31.06 -5.53
C LEU A 101 -6.84 32.08 -5.55
N ASP A 102 -7.89 31.78 -4.79
CA ASP A 102 -8.76 32.82 -4.25
C ASP A 102 -7.90 33.78 -3.40
N GLU A 103 -8.14 35.09 -3.54
CA GLU A 103 -7.42 36.12 -2.80
C GLU A 103 -7.50 35.87 -1.28
N GLY A 104 -8.59 35.27 -0.80
CA GLY A 104 -8.81 34.91 0.60
C GLY A 104 -7.75 33.96 1.19
N PHE A 105 -7.19 33.05 0.40
CA PHE A 105 -6.14 32.13 0.87
C PHE A 105 -4.73 32.75 0.86
N THR A 106 -4.52 33.81 0.06
CA THR A 106 -3.20 34.40 -0.15
C THR A 106 -2.62 35.00 1.14
N ALA A 107 -3.46 35.53 2.02
CA ALA A 107 -3.04 36.09 3.31
C ALA A 107 -2.53 35.05 4.32
N GLN A 108 -2.80 33.76 4.08
CA GLN A 108 -2.52 32.67 5.02
C GLN A 108 -1.29 31.83 4.61
N LEU A 109 -0.68 32.13 3.47
CA LEU A 109 0.40 31.34 2.87
C LEU A 109 1.70 32.13 2.77
N SER A 110 2.84 31.48 3.03
CA SER A 110 4.16 32.06 2.74
C SER A 110 4.48 31.93 1.25
N SER A 111 4.96 33.02 0.64
CA SER A 111 5.40 33.02 -0.77
C SER A 111 6.51 32.00 -1.05
N GLU A 112 7.32 31.66 -0.05
CA GLU A 112 8.40 30.67 -0.15
C GLU A 112 7.85 29.23 -0.22
N GLU A 113 6.87 28.89 0.62
CA GLU A 113 6.27 27.55 0.70
C GLU A 113 5.56 27.17 -0.58
N ILE A 114 4.81 28.14 -1.07
CA ILE A 114 4.15 28.12 -2.35
C ILE A 114 5.17 27.82 -3.47
N SER A 115 6.21 28.65 -3.57
CA SER A 115 7.20 28.56 -4.65
C SER A 115 7.90 27.20 -4.62
N PHE A 116 8.16 26.68 -3.43
CA PHE A 116 8.77 25.38 -3.23
C PHE A 116 7.88 24.23 -3.74
N GLN A 117 6.60 24.18 -3.34
CA GLN A 117 5.70 23.10 -3.77
C GLN A 117 5.45 23.11 -5.28
N GLU A 118 5.29 24.29 -5.88
CA GLU A 118 5.19 24.42 -7.34
C GLU A 118 6.47 23.99 -8.04
N GLN A 119 7.63 24.38 -7.50
CA GLN A 119 8.93 24.01 -8.07
C GLN A 119 9.11 22.50 -8.09
N LEU A 120 8.76 21.79 -7.00
CA LEU A 120 8.82 20.33 -6.96
C LEU A 120 7.94 19.69 -8.05
N ALA A 121 6.68 20.13 -8.18
CA ALA A 121 5.78 19.61 -9.20
C ALA A 121 6.28 19.90 -10.63
N ARG A 122 6.78 21.12 -10.89
CA ARG A 122 7.32 21.52 -12.19
C ARG A 122 8.61 20.79 -12.54
N GLU A 123 9.51 20.61 -11.58
CA GLU A 123 10.75 19.85 -11.77
C GLU A 123 10.44 18.39 -12.09
N ALA A 124 9.59 17.73 -11.30
CA ALA A 124 9.15 16.37 -11.57
C ALA A 124 8.50 16.23 -12.95
N TYR A 125 7.63 17.15 -13.32
CA TYR A 125 7.01 17.21 -14.64
C TYR A 125 8.05 17.34 -15.77
N GLN A 126 8.98 18.29 -15.68
CA GLN A 126 10.01 18.52 -16.70
C GLN A 126 10.94 17.32 -16.86
N VAL A 127 11.40 16.75 -15.74
CA VAL A 127 12.28 15.58 -15.73
C VAL A 127 11.55 14.36 -16.30
N CYS A 128 10.29 14.14 -15.92
CA CYS A 128 9.46 13.05 -16.46
C CYS A 128 9.38 13.11 -18.00
N LEU A 129 9.09 14.28 -18.56
CA LEU A 129 9.07 14.48 -20.01
C LEU A 129 10.44 14.27 -20.66
N ALA A 130 11.51 14.76 -20.03
CA ALA A 130 12.87 14.59 -20.55
C ALA A 130 13.28 13.11 -20.63
N GLN A 131 12.76 12.26 -19.74
CA GLN A 131 12.98 10.80 -19.77
C GLN A 131 12.01 10.06 -20.71
N GLY A 132 11.10 10.78 -21.40
CA GLY A 132 10.10 10.17 -22.29
C GLY A 132 9.11 9.29 -21.53
N LEU A 133 8.76 9.68 -20.31
CA LEU A 133 7.66 9.11 -19.53
C LEU A 133 6.40 9.94 -19.77
N THR A 134 5.25 9.26 -19.80
CA THR A 134 3.96 9.96 -19.75
C THR A 134 3.74 10.52 -18.35
N PHE A 135 3.28 11.77 -18.24
CA PHE A 135 3.01 12.39 -16.95
C PHE A 135 1.51 12.42 -16.63
N TYR A 136 1.17 11.89 -15.45
CA TYR A 136 -0.13 12.02 -14.80
C TYR A 136 0.03 12.77 -13.47
N TYR A 137 -1.04 13.39 -12.99
CA TYR A 137 -1.05 14.07 -11.69
C TYR A 137 -2.18 13.51 -10.84
N SER A 138 -1.93 13.29 -9.54
CA SER A 138 -2.94 12.77 -8.62
C SER A 138 -3.20 13.78 -7.49
N ILE A 139 -4.46 14.12 -7.25
CA ILE A 139 -4.87 15.05 -6.19
C ILE A 139 -5.88 14.39 -5.26
N PRO A 140 -5.82 14.64 -3.94
CA PRO A 140 -6.99 14.46 -3.10
C PRO A 140 -8.08 15.49 -3.49
N PHE A 141 -9.33 15.21 -3.19
CA PHE A 141 -10.42 16.16 -3.36
C PHE A 141 -11.43 16.10 -2.20
N PRO A 142 -11.84 17.26 -1.63
CA PRO A 142 -11.45 18.61 -2.02
C PRO A 142 -10.00 18.97 -1.68
N LEU A 143 -9.35 19.71 -2.59
CA LEU A 143 -7.99 20.24 -2.39
C LEU A 143 -8.06 21.76 -2.33
N PHE A 144 -7.90 22.34 -1.14
CA PHE A 144 -7.80 23.78 -0.92
C PHE A 144 -6.35 24.21 -0.72
N PRO A 145 -5.99 25.46 -1.06
CA PRO A 145 -4.67 26.03 -0.84
C PRO A 145 -4.19 26.02 0.62
N VAL A 146 -5.13 26.21 1.53
CA VAL A 146 -4.94 26.02 2.97
C VAL A 146 -5.90 24.92 3.37
N GLN A 147 -5.37 23.86 3.97
CA GLN A 147 -6.14 22.66 4.31
C GLN A 147 -6.71 22.74 5.72
N ASP A 148 -6.88 23.94 6.26
CA ASP A 148 -7.44 24.19 7.59
C ASP A 148 -8.96 24.43 7.45
N PRO A 149 -9.83 23.57 8.01
CA PRO A 149 -11.28 23.74 7.91
C PRO A 149 -11.79 25.10 8.38
N GLU A 150 -11.15 25.73 9.36
CA GLU A 150 -11.54 27.05 9.83
C GLU A 150 -11.19 28.12 8.78
N VAL A 151 -9.99 28.06 8.20
CA VAL A 151 -9.60 28.98 7.12
C VAL A 151 -10.45 28.78 5.87
N VAL A 152 -10.71 27.53 5.48
CA VAL A 152 -11.59 27.24 4.34
C VAL A 152 -13.00 27.76 4.61
N ARG A 153 -13.51 27.69 5.85
CA ARG A 153 -14.82 28.26 6.22
C ARG A 153 -14.82 29.78 6.20
N GLU A 154 -13.71 30.44 6.53
CA GLU A 154 -13.59 31.90 6.40
C GLU A 154 -13.62 32.36 4.94
N VAL A 155 -12.96 31.62 4.04
CA VAL A 155 -12.84 31.97 2.62
C VAL A 155 -14.07 31.54 1.83
N HIS A 156 -14.56 30.31 2.05
CA HIS A 156 -15.69 29.69 1.38
C HIS A 156 -16.76 29.22 2.39
N PRO A 157 -17.42 30.13 3.12
CA PRO A 157 -18.45 29.77 4.09
C PRO A 157 -19.63 29.00 3.46
N GLU A 158 -19.88 29.18 2.17
CA GLU A 158 -20.91 28.48 1.40
C GLU A 158 -20.69 26.96 1.32
N PHE A 159 -19.43 26.49 1.40
CA PHE A 159 -19.13 25.06 1.42
C PHE A 159 -19.47 24.38 2.74
N PHE A 160 -19.92 25.13 3.76
CA PHE A 160 -20.26 24.58 5.06
C PHE A 160 -21.75 24.73 5.36
N ASP A 161 -22.32 23.71 5.99
CA ASP A 161 -23.70 23.76 6.46
C ASP A 161 -23.82 24.58 7.76
N ALA A 162 -25.05 24.73 8.26
CA ALA A 162 -25.34 25.47 9.49
C ALA A 162 -24.69 24.89 10.76
N SER A 163 -24.19 23.64 10.71
CA SER A 163 -23.44 23.01 11.79
C SER A 163 -21.92 23.20 11.67
N GLY A 164 -21.46 23.88 10.61
CA GLY A 164 -20.04 24.07 10.31
C GLY A 164 -19.40 22.86 9.64
N ARG A 165 -20.19 21.90 9.12
CA ARG A 165 -19.70 20.71 8.44
C ARG A 165 -19.61 20.95 6.93
N PHE A 166 -18.57 20.41 6.31
CA PHE A 166 -18.38 20.50 4.85
C PHE A 166 -19.52 19.82 4.09
N ASN A 167 -20.10 20.52 3.12
CA ASN A 167 -21.22 20.08 2.32
C ASN A 167 -20.74 19.60 0.93
N PHE A 168 -20.50 18.30 0.80
CA PHE A 168 -20.10 17.68 -0.47
C PHE A 168 -21.11 17.88 -1.61
N ALA A 169 -22.38 18.14 -1.29
CA ALA A 169 -23.44 18.37 -2.27
C ALA A 169 -23.54 19.85 -2.71
N HIS A 170 -22.61 20.72 -2.32
CA HIS A 170 -22.65 22.12 -2.72
C HIS A 170 -22.50 22.28 -4.25
N PRO A 171 -23.37 23.06 -4.93
CA PRO A 171 -23.43 23.13 -6.39
C PRO A 171 -22.18 23.71 -7.05
N ASP A 172 -21.35 24.44 -6.30
CA ASP A 172 -20.13 25.07 -6.84
C ASP A 172 -18.90 24.14 -6.80
N LEU A 173 -18.95 23.01 -6.08
CA LEU A 173 -17.82 22.07 -6.02
C LEU A 173 -17.46 21.44 -7.38
N PRO A 174 -18.41 21.05 -8.25
CA PRO A 174 -18.11 20.63 -9.63
C PRO A 174 -17.34 21.67 -10.45
N ALA A 175 -17.72 22.94 -10.34
CA ALA A 175 -17.03 24.03 -11.03
C ALA A 175 -15.63 24.25 -10.46
N TYR A 176 -15.48 24.17 -9.13
CA TYR A 176 -14.19 24.23 -8.46
C TYR A 176 -13.24 23.12 -8.92
N LEU A 177 -13.71 21.88 -9.01
CA LEU A 177 -12.93 20.74 -9.53
C LEU A 177 -12.47 21.00 -10.97
N SER A 178 -13.38 21.46 -11.84
CA SER A 178 -13.07 21.75 -13.25
C SER A 178 -11.97 22.81 -13.35
N HIS A 179 -12.10 23.91 -12.61
CA HIS A 179 -11.12 24.99 -12.58
C HIS A 179 -9.73 24.53 -12.10
N LEU A 180 -9.69 23.67 -11.08
CA LEU A 180 -8.45 23.10 -10.58
C LEU A 180 -7.74 22.27 -11.66
N ILE A 181 -8.48 21.42 -12.38
CA ILE A 181 -7.95 20.56 -13.45
C ILE A 181 -7.43 21.39 -14.63
N GLU A 182 -8.20 22.39 -15.08
CA GLU A 182 -7.82 23.30 -16.16
C GLU A 182 -6.52 24.04 -15.86
N SER A 183 -6.35 24.42 -14.61
CA SER A 183 -5.18 25.17 -14.16
C SER A 183 -3.94 24.30 -14.06
N LEU A 184 -4.08 23.06 -13.57
CA LEU A 184 -3.01 22.06 -13.64
C LEU A 184 -2.60 21.80 -15.09
N LYS A 185 -3.56 21.65 -16.00
CA LYS A 185 -3.30 21.47 -17.43
C LYS A 185 -2.60 22.68 -18.05
N THR A 186 -2.97 23.89 -17.65
CA THR A 186 -2.30 25.12 -18.07
C THR A 186 -0.86 25.19 -17.58
N ALA A 187 -0.61 24.81 -16.32
CA ALA A 187 0.72 24.79 -15.73
C ALA A 187 1.61 23.67 -16.31
N MET A 188 1.02 22.54 -16.71
CA MET A 188 1.67 21.34 -17.22
C MET A 188 1.00 20.84 -18.52
N PRO A 189 1.21 21.51 -19.67
CA PRO A 189 0.43 21.29 -20.91
C PRO A 189 0.46 19.87 -21.47
N GLU A 190 1.56 19.14 -21.27
CA GLU A 190 1.71 17.74 -21.74
C GLU A 190 1.15 16.69 -20.77
N MET A 191 0.61 17.09 -19.62
CA MET A 191 -0.08 16.18 -18.70
C MET A 191 -1.16 15.38 -19.46
N LYS A 192 -1.11 14.05 -19.37
CA LYS A 192 -2.02 13.16 -20.11
C LYS A 192 -3.25 12.73 -19.32
N GLY A 193 -3.23 12.89 -18.00
CA GLY A 193 -4.39 12.56 -17.19
C GLY A 193 -4.26 13.05 -15.76
N ILE A 194 -5.39 13.00 -15.06
CA ILE A 194 -5.51 13.33 -13.66
C ILE A 194 -6.21 12.19 -12.90
N ASN A 195 -5.70 11.88 -11.72
CA ASN A 195 -6.39 11.05 -10.73
C ASN A 195 -6.95 11.95 -9.63
N VAL A 196 -8.23 11.78 -9.31
CA VAL A 196 -8.90 12.50 -8.23
C VAL A 196 -9.26 11.48 -7.15
N ILE A 197 -8.67 11.62 -5.96
CA ILE A 197 -8.92 10.75 -4.81
C ILE A 197 -9.96 11.45 -3.93
N LEU A 198 -11.20 10.98 -3.97
CA LEU A 198 -12.30 11.58 -3.22
C LEU A 198 -12.22 11.23 -1.73
N GLY A 199 -12.40 12.27 -0.90
CA GLY A 199 -12.56 12.12 0.54
C GLY A 199 -11.25 12.07 1.34
N GLU A 200 -10.10 12.33 0.70
CA GLU A 200 -8.79 12.39 1.37
C GLU A 200 -8.23 13.82 1.44
N GLY A 201 -9.10 14.83 1.64
CA GLY A 201 -8.63 16.19 1.91
C GLY A 201 -7.62 16.16 3.08
N TYR A 202 -6.39 16.64 2.84
CA TYR A 202 -5.16 16.45 3.66
C TYR A 202 -5.40 16.01 5.11
N GLY A 203 -4.92 14.81 5.45
CA GLY A 203 -5.02 14.27 6.81
C GLY A 203 -6.45 13.98 7.26
N ASN A 204 -7.34 13.69 6.31
CA ASN A 204 -8.74 13.34 6.55
C ASN A 204 -9.59 14.52 7.06
N SER A 205 -9.13 15.76 6.85
CA SER A 205 -9.79 16.99 7.31
C SER A 205 -11.17 17.20 6.67
N PHE A 206 -11.35 16.69 5.46
CA PHE A 206 -12.62 16.73 4.71
C PHE A 206 -13.03 15.31 4.30
N GLU A 207 -13.10 14.40 5.26
CA GLU A 207 -13.63 13.05 5.04
C GLU A 207 -15.17 13.02 5.03
N PRO A 208 -15.80 12.29 4.10
CA PRO A 208 -17.23 12.00 4.16
C PRO A 208 -17.56 11.17 5.41
N THR A 209 -18.49 11.67 6.21
CA THR A 209 -19.05 10.92 7.34
C THR A 209 -20.01 9.82 6.85
N PRO A 210 -20.42 8.84 7.69
CA PRO A 210 -21.44 7.85 7.30
C PRO A 210 -22.73 8.48 6.73
N ALA A 211 -23.15 9.64 7.24
CA ALA A 211 -24.32 10.35 6.74
C ALA A 211 -24.11 10.99 5.34
N ASP A 212 -22.89 11.38 4.99
CA ASP A 212 -22.57 11.81 3.62
C ASP A 212 -22.66 10.63 2.66
N LEU A 213 -22.20 9.46 3.09
CA LEU A 213 -22.16 8.26 2.26
C LEU A 213 -23.55 7.68 1.99
N GLU A 214 -24.47 7.79 2.95
CA GLU A 214 -25.89 7.48 2.71
C GLU A 214 -26.50 8.34 1.60
N ARG A 215 -25.94 9.52 1.35
CA ARG A 215 -26.36 10.50 0.35
C ARG A 215 -25.42 10.57 -0.85
N ILE A 216 -24.60 9.54 -1.09
CA ILE A 216 -23.61 9.50 -2.18
C ILE A 216 -24.22 9.80 -3.57
N SER A 217 -25.45 9.36 -3.81
CA SER A 217 -26.18 9.63 -5.05
C SER A 217 -26.50 11.11 -5.29
N GLU A 218 -26.46 11.94 -4.25
CA GLU A 218 -26.74 13.37 -4.34
C GLU A 218 -25.50 14.18 -4.73
N TRP A 219 -24.32 13.81 -4.23
CA TRP A 219 -23.12 14.63 -4.37
C TRP A 219 -22.06 14.06 -5.32
N LEU A 220 -21.97 12.74 -5.47
CA LEU A 220 -20.94 12.13 -6.33
C LEU A 220 -21.20 12.34 -7.83
N PRO A 221 -22.42 12.12 -8.37
CA PRO A 221 -22.64 12.21 -9.82
C PRO A 221 -22.28 13.57 -10.43
N PRO A 222 -22.61 14.74 -9.82
CA PRO A 222 -22.19 16.04 -10.36
C PRO A 222 -20.66 16.22 -10.43
N LEU A 223 -19.92 15.66 -9.47
CA LEU A 223 -18.45 15.70 -9.48
C LEU A 223 -17.87 14.81 -10.58
N LEU A 224 -18.45 13.62 -10.78
CA LEU A 224 -18.05 12.71 -11.86
C LEU A 224 -18.33 13.32 -13.24
N GLU A 225 -19.49 13.97 -13.42
CA GLU A 225 -19.83 14.68 -14.65
C GLU A 225 -18.83 15.80 -14.97
N ALA A 226 -18.48 16.61 -13.96
CA ALA A 226 -17.49 17.66 -14.12
C ALA A 226 -16.10 17.12 -14.48
N LEU A 227 -15.65 16.06 -13.79
CA LEU A 227 -14.37 15.40 -14.08
C LEU A 227 -14.33 14.85 -15.52
N ASP A 228 -15.36 14.11 -15.92
CA ASP A 228 -15.49 13.48 -17.23
C ASP A 228 -15.53 14.52 -18.36
N ASN A 229 -16.39 15.55 -18.23
CA ASN A 229 -16.49 16.62 -19.22
C ASN A 229 -15.18 17.39 -19.35
N THR A 230 -14.59 17.81 -18.24
CA THR A 230 -13.33 18.56 -18.23
C THR A 230 -12.18 17.75 -18.84
N CYS A 231 -12.06 16.47 -18.48
CA CYS A 231 -11.03 15.60 -19.04
C CYS A 231 -11.22 15.39 -20.55
N ARG A 232 -12.46 15.19 -21.01
CA ARG A 232 -12.76 15.04 -22.44
C ARG A 232 -12.41 16.29 -23.23
N GLU A 233 -12.79 17.46 -22.73
CA GLU A 233 -12.52 18.76 -23.36
C GLU A 233 -11.02 19.06 -23.44
N LEU A 234 -10.27 18.70 -22.40
CA LEU A 234 -8.82 18.88 -22.33
C LEU A 234 -8.01 17.75 -22.99
N GLY A 235 -8.68 16.71 -23.52
CA GLY A 235 -8.04 15.55 -24.14
C GLY A 235 -7.16 14.76 -23.16
N MET A 236 -7.65 14.59 -21.93
CA MET A 236 -6.97 13.90 -20.83
C MET A 236 -7.73 12.66 -20.38
N THR A 237 -7.03 11.73 -19.76
CA THR A 237 -7.63 10.61 -19.02
C THR A 237 -8.04 11.08 -17.63
N GLY A 238 -9.32 10.94 -17.27
CA GLY A 238 -9.79 11.11 -15.90
C GLY A 238 -9.79 9.78 -15.14
N MET A 239 -9.26 9.78 -13.92
CA MET A 239 -9.30 8.65 -13.00
C MET A 239 -9.95 9.08 -11.69
N ILE A 240 -10.70 8.17 -11.08
CA ILE A 240 -11.39 8.41 -9.82
C ILE A 240 -10.99 7.35 -8.78
N GLY A 241 -10.34 7.81 -7.72
CA GLY A 241 -10.03 7.04 -6.51
C GLY A 241 -11.03 7.35 -5.40
N VAL A 242 -11.40 6.34 -4.63
CA VAL A 242 -12.48 6.42 -3.63
C VAL A 242 -12.10 5.72 -2.32
N GLU A 243 -10.80 5.68 -2.04
CA GLU A 243 -10.17 4.84 -1.01
C GLU A 243 -10.66 5.18 0.42
N SER A 244 -11.00 6.44 0.70
CA SER A 244 -11.43 6.89 2.04
C SER A 244 -12.93 6.96 2.28
N ILE A 245 -13.75 6.53 1.33
CA ILE A 245 -15.17 6.36 1.61
C ILE A 245 -15.31 5.15 2.53
N TRP A 246 -15.87 5.34 3.73
CA TRP A 246 -16.22 4.27 4.66
C TRP A 246 -17.22 3.31 3.99
N HIS A 247 -16.70 2.38 3.18
CA HIS A 247 -17.48 1.55 2.30
C HIS A 247 -18.15 0.46 3.11
N THR A 248 -19.41 0.65 3.43
CA THR A 248 -20.30 -0.49 3.54
C THR A 248 -20.54 -1.11 2.17
N VAL A 249 -20.97 -2.37 2.12
CA VAL A 249 -21.39 -3.02 0.86
C VAL A 249 -22.36 -2.14 0.05
N LYS A 250 -23.32 -1.49 0.72
CA LYS A 250 -24.30 -0.61 0.07
C LYS A 250 -23.64 0.63 -0.54
N THR A 251 -22.82 1.34 0.23
CA THR A 251 -22.22 2.61 -0.21
C THR A 251 -21.22 2.39 -1.34
N ARG A 252 -20.43 1.31 -1.30
CA ARG A 252 -19.60 0.89 -2.45
C ARG A 252 -20.46 0.58 -3.68
N ARG A 253 -21.53 -0.19 -3.54
CA ARG A 253 -22.40 -0.52 -4.68
C ARG A 253 -22.96 0.74 -5.34
N SER A 254 -23.49 1.67 -4.54
CA SER A 254 -23.98 2.96 -5.03
C SER A 254 -22.89 3.79 -5.69
N LEU A 255 -21.66 3.75 -5.17
CA LEU A 255 -20.52 4.38 -5.80
C LEU A 255 -20.23 3.79 -7.19
N LEU A 256 -20.14 2.47 -7.29
CA LEU A 256 -19.86 1.78 -8.54
C LEU A 256 -20.99 2.00 -9.56
N GLU A 257 -22.25 2.06 -9.10
CA GLU A 257 -23.39 2.44 -9.93
C GLU A 257 -23.31 3.87 -10.46
N ALA A 258 -22.79 4.82 -9.68
CA ALA A 258 -22.57 6.19 -10.11
C ALA A 258 -21.42 6.29 -11.12
N VAL A 259 -20.27 5.67 -10.84
CA VAL A 259 -19.09 5.65 -11.73
C VAL A 259 -19.42 5.01 -13.09
N ASN A 260 -20.26 3.95 -13.09
CA ASN A 260 -20.71 3.27 -14.30
C ASN A 260 -21.52 4.12 -15.28
N GLN A 261 -21.97 5.31 -14.87
CA GLN A 261 -22.64 6.25 -15.77
C GLN A 261 -21.64 7.01 -16.65
N TYR A 262 -20.35 6.95 -16.30
CA TYR A 262 -19.24 7.65 -16.96
C TYR A 262 -18.18 6.64 -17.41
N PRO A 263 -18.43 5.85 -18.47
CA PRO A 263 -17.57 4.74 -18.88
C PRO A 263 -16.17 5.18 -19.36
N ASP A 264 -15.99 6.47 -19.68
CA ASP A 264 -14.71 7.04 -20.09
C ASP A 264 -13.78 7.32 -18.89
N LEU A 265 -14.34 7.39 -17.67
CA LEU A 265 -13.55 7.52 -16.44
C LEU A 265 -12.95 6.17 -16.03
N GLN A 266 -11.69 6.18 -15.64
CA GLN A 266 -11.03 5.00 -15.10
C GLN A 266 -11.28 4.89 -13.60
N PHE A 267 -11.62 3.70 -13.12
CA PHE A 267 -11.77 3.44 -11.69
C PHE A 267 -10.40 3.11 -11.09
N PHE A 268 -9.91 3.97 -10.19
CA PHE A 268 -8.66 3.80 -9.47
C PHE A 268 -8.93 3.13 -8.12
N THR A 269 -8.21 2.05 -7.83
CA THR A 269 -8.38 1.31 -6.57
C THR A 269 -7.16 0.45 -6.24
N ASP A 270 -6.94 0.21 -4.95
CA ASP A 270 -5.87 -0.65 -4.46
C ASP A 270 -6.06 -2.14 -4.80
N ALA A 271 -4.99 -2.86 -5.10
CA ALA A 271 -5.03 -4.30 -5.29
C ALA A 271 -5.42 -5.04 -3.99
N THR A 272 -4.94 -4.52 -2.86
CA THR A 272 -5.08 -5.13 -1.53
C THR A 272 -5.11 -4.06 -0.45
N TRP A 273 -6.30 -3.47 -0.28
CA TRP A 273 -6.68 -2.56 0.81
C TRP A 273 -7.88 -3.18 1.54
N PRO A 274 -8.09 -2.96 2.84
CA PRO A 274 -7.39 -2.01 3.73
C PRO A 274 -6.28 -2.57 4.62
N GLU A 275 -6.09 -3.88 4.61
CA GLU A 275 -5.06 -4.54 5.41
C GLU A 275 -4.24 -5.39 4.48
N GLU A 276 -3.19 -4.82 3.89
CA GLU A 276 -2.34 -5.62 3.02
C GLU A 276 -1.68 -6.72 3.84
N THR A 277 -2.03 -7.95 3.48
CA THR A 277 -1.26 -9.14 3.78
C THR A 277 -0.98 -9.81 2.45
N THR A 278 0.14 -10.49 2.32
CA THR A 278 0.45 -11.34 1.17
C THR A 278 -0.51 -12.53 0.97
N ARG A 279 -1.53 -12.64 1.84
CA ARG A 279 -2.58 -13.64 1.79
C ARG A 279 -3.95 -13.08 1.42
N MET A 280 -4.09 -11.75 1.35
CA MET A 280 -5.34 -11.10 0.96
C MET A 280 -5.64 -11.40 -0.51
N PRO A 281 -6.88 -11.77 -0.90
CA PRO A 281 -7.21 -11.94 -2.31
C PRO A 281 -7.09 -10.61 -3.07
N PHE A 282 -6.66 -10.66 -4.34
CA PHE A 282 -6.65 -9.49 -5.23
C PHE A 282 -8.07 -8.92 -5.38
N LEU A 283 -8.24 -7.63 -5.07
CA LEU A 283 -9.54 -6.96 -4.94
C LEU A 283 -10.50 -7.66 -3.99
N GLY A 284 -9.97 -8.31 -2.94
CA GLY A 284 -10.76 -9.11 -2.00
C GLY A 284 -11.83 -8.31 -1.24
N TYR A 285 -11.71 -6.99 -1.16
CA TYR A 285 -12.72 -6.11 -0.58
C TYR A 285 -13.88 -5.81 -1.55
N ILE A 286 -13.83 -6.28 -2.81
CA ILE A 286 -14.89 -6.14 -3.81
C ILE A 286 -15.56 -7.50 -4.02
N PRO A 287 -16.84 -7.65 -3.66
CA PRO A 287 -17.53 -8.92 -3.69
C PRO A 287 -17.84 -9.30 -5.14
N PRO A 288 -18.02 -10.59 -5.45
CA PRO A 288 -18.31 -11.04 -6.81
C PRO A 288 -19.51 -10.33 -7.47
N ALA A 289 -20.55 -10.01 -6.70
CA ALA A 289 -21.73 -9.30 -7.19
C ALA A 289 -21.40 -7.90 -7.72
N ASP A 290 -20.55 -7.14 -7.01
CA ASP A 290 -20.18 -5.79 -7.42
C ASP A 290 -19.02 -5.79 -8.45
N SER A 291 -18.23 -6.87 -8.53
CA SER A 291 -17.18 -7.02 -9.55
C SER A 291 -17.72 -6.95 -10.99
N MET A 292 -19.00 -7.26 -11.19
CA MET A 292 -19.67 -7.10 -12.49
C MET A 292 -19.94 -5.64 -12.85
N LEU A 293 -20.10 -4.77 -11.85
CA LEU A 293 -20.25 -3.33 -12.05
C LEU A 293 -18.94 -2.74 -12.57
N LEU A 294 -17.79 -3.16 -12.03
CA LEU A 294 -16.47 -2.70 -12.46
C LEU A 294 -16.14 -2.95 -13.94
N LYS A 295 -16.77 -3.95 -14.58
CA LYS A 295 -16.48 -4.29 -15.99
C LYS A 295 -16.86 -3.21 -17.00
N LYS A 296 -17.59 -2.17 -16.58
CA LYS A 296 -18.01 -1.08 -17.45
C LYS A 296 -17.00 0.07 -17.55
N ASN A 297 -16.06 0.13 -16.62
CA ASN A 297 -15.03 1.16 -16.57
C ASN A 297 -13.64 0.52 -16.74
N PRO A 298 -12.70 1.21 -17.42
CA PRO A 298 -11.29 0.86 -17.36
C PRO A 298 -10.80 0.82 -15.91
N LEU A 299 -9.86 -0.08 -15.60
CA LEU A 299 -9.34 -0.26 -14.25
C LEU A 299 -7.91 0.25 -14.12
N ALA A 300 -7.68 1.08 -13.11
CA ALA A 300 -6.36 1.48 -12.65
C ALA A 300 -6.11 0.87 -11.27
N ILE A 301 -5.13 -0.04 -11.18
CA ILE A 301 -4.86 -0.81 -9.97
C ILE A 301 -3.59 -0.30 -9.29
N ASN A 302 -3.74 0.19 -8.06
CA ASN A 302 -2.61 0.60 -7.22
C ASN A 302 -2.04 -0.59 -6.44
N ILE A 303 -0.73 -0.78 -6.47
CA ILE A 303 -0.02 -1.81 -5.71
C ILE A 303 0.98 -1.11 -4.79
N LEU A 304 0.91 -1.45 -3.49
CA LEU A 304 1.68 -0.81 -2.44
C LEU A 304 3.14 -1.30 -2.40
N ALA A 305 3.92 -0.98 -3.42
CA ALA A 305 5.32 -1.42 -3.53
C ALA A 305 6.25 -0.81 -2.46
N ASP A 306 5.79 0.24 -1.77
CA ASP A 306 6.42 0.82 -0.58
C ASP A 306 6.19 0.01 0.72
N ALA A 307 5.44 -1.09 0.65
CA ALA A 307 5.20 -2.03 1.73
C ALA A 307 4.69 -1.34 3.02
N GLU A 308 3.75 -0.39 2.90
CA GLU A 308 3.19 0.40 4.00
C GLU A 308 2.76 -0.42 5.23
N PHE A 309 2.19 -1.60 4.98
CA PHE A 309 1.69 -2.51 6.02
C PHE A 309 2.64 -3.66 6.35
N MET A 310 3.74 -3.78 5.62
CA MET A 310 4.71 -4.87 5.72
C MET A 310 6.14 -4.33 5.78
N GLY A 311 6.42 -3.40 6.69
CA GLY A 311 7.76 -2.96 7.05
C GLY A 311 8.21 -1.62 6.50
N GLN A 312 7.44 -0.92 5.63
CA GLN A 312 7.71 0.47 5.19
C GLN A 312 9.14 0.69 4.67
N GLY A 313 9.73 -0.33 4.03
CA GLY A 313 11.13 -0.34 3.60
C GLY A 313 12.18 -0.19 4.71
N LYS A 314 11.73 -0.15 5.96
CA LYS A 314 12.53 -0.19 7.18
C LYS A 314 12.96 -1.62 7.50
N LEU A 315 12.06 -2.59 7.29
CA LEU A 315 12.37 -4.01 7.33
C LEU A 315 12.75 -4.53 5.93
N PRO A 316 13.50 -5.64 5.82
CA PRO A 316 13.87 -6.29 4.55
C PRO A 316 12.69 -7.01 3.90
N SER A 317 11.65 -6.25 3.58
CA SER A 317 10.38 -6.72 3.03
C SER A 317 10.37 -6.69 1.51
N VAL A 318 11.17 -7.57 0.93
CA VAL A 318 11.19 -7.80 -0.52
C VAL A 318 10.21 -8.92 -0.81
N LEU A 319 9.26 -8.70 -1.74
CA LEU A 319 8.11 -9.59 -1.94
C LEU A 319 8.03 -10.18 -3.36
N PRO A 320 9.05 -10.93 -3.86
CA PRO A 320 9.07 -11.37 -5.25
C PRO A 320 7.88 -12.24 -5.66
N VAL A 321 7.41 -13.15 -4.80
CA VAL A 321 6.32 -14.08 -5.14
C VAL A 321 4.98 -13.34 -5.14
N TRP A 322 4.74 -12.51 -4.13
CA TRP A 322 3.54 -11.71 -4.00
C TRP A 322 3.38 -10.69 -5.13
N LEU A 323 4.44 -9.95 -5.46
CA LEU A 323 4.39 -8.96 -6.55
C LEU A 323 4.16 -9.61 -7.91
N GLN A 324 4.72 -10.81 -8.14
CA GLN A 324 4.38 -11.59 -9.34
C GLN A 324 2.90 -11.96 -9.35
N HIS A 325 2.36 -12.46 -8.23
CA HIS A 325 0.96 -12.82 -8.12
C HIS A 325 0.07 -11.62 -8.46
N LEU A 326 0.34 -10.45 -7.87
CA LEU A 326 -0.41 -9.22 -8.14
C LEU A 326 -0.35 -8.82 -9.62
N ALA A 327 0.83 -8.85 -10.24
CA ALA A 327 0.98 -8.57 -11.67
C ALA A 327 0.17 -9.54 -12.53
N GLN A 328 0.21 -10.84 -12.24
CA GLN A 328 -0.60 -11.86 -12.94
C GLN A 328 -2.10 -11.59 -12.77
N GLN A 329 -2.56 -11.25 -11.57
CA GLN A 329 -3.97 -10.92 -11.32
C GLN A 329 -4.41 -9.66 -12.08
N SER A 330 -3.58 -8.62 -12.13
CA SER A 330 -3.86 -7.43 -12.93
C SER A 330 -4.07 -7.76 -14.42
N TYR A 331 -3.26 -8.64 -15.00
CA TYR A 331 -3.45 -9.13 -16.38
C TYR A 331 -4.77 -9.88 -16.54
N LEU A 332 -5.06 -10.83 -15.64
CA LEU A 332 -6.26 -11.66 -15.71
C LEU A 332 -7.55 -10.84 -15.53
N ARG A 333 -7.47 -9.73 -14.78
CA ARG A 333 -8.57 -8.78 -14.58
C ARG A 333 -8.68 -7.74 -15.68
N GLY A 334 -7.71 -7.69 -16.60
CA GLY A 334 -7.71 -6.74 -17.71
C GLY A 334 -7.54 -5.31 -17.23
N ALA A 335 -6.68 -5.07 -16.23
CA ALA A 335 -6.34 -3.72 -15.79
C ALA A 335 -5.70 -2.93 -16.94
N ASP A 336 -6.15 -1.69 -17.14
CA ASP A 336 -5.60 -0.77 -18.14
C ASP A 336 -4.31 -0.14 -17.63
N ILE A 337 -4.27 0.15 -16.33
CA ILE A 337 -3.14 0.77 -15.64
C ILE A 337 -2.82 -0.03 -14.40
N VAL A 338 -1.53 -0.27 -14.14
CA VAL A 338 -1.05 -0.74 -12.85
C VAL A 338 0.01 0.21 -12.33
N LEU A 339 -0.18 0.66 -11.09
CA LEU A 339 0.66 1.63 -10.43
C LEU A 339 1.50 0.95 -9.34
N ALA A 340 2.81 1.14 -9.39
CA ALA A 340 3.72 0.82 -8.30
C ALA A 340 3.82 2.04 -7.37
N ARG A 341 3.17 1.98 -6.19
CA ARG A 341 3.20 3.06 -5.20
C ARG A 341 4.58 3.18 -4.54
N THR A 342 5.04 4.41 -4.37
CA THR A 342 6.36 4.76 -3.81
C THR A 342 6.26 6.01 -2.95
N PHE A 343 7.20 6.15 -2.02
CA PHE A 343 7.42 7.31 -1.15
C PHE A 343 6.30 7.66 -0.16
N ILE A 344 5.16 6.97 -0.21
CA ILE A 344 4.00 7.30 0.62
C ILE A 344 4.12 6.62 1.99
N GLY A 345 4.05 5.29 2.02
CA GLY A 345 4.06 4.53 3.27
C GLY A 345 5.44 4.41 3.94
N ASP A 346 6.52 4.66 3.20
CA ASP A 346 7.89 4.47 3.67
C ASP A 346 8.62 5.77 4.06
N GLY A 347 7.88 6.88 4.10
CA GLY A 347 8.41 8.20 4.45
C GLY A 347 9.54 8.62 3.51
N GLY A 348 9.34 8.53 2.19
CA GLY A 348 10.33 8.95 1.21
C GLY A 348 11.48 7.96 0.95
N GLY A 349 11.45 6.77 1.55
CA GLY A 349 12.57 5.82 1.50
C GLY A 349 12.76 5.03 0.20
N SER A 350 11.77 5.02 -0.71
CA SER A 350 11.70 4.06 -1.84
C SER A 350 12.87 4.13 -2.81
N ALA A 351 13.64 5.22 -2.81
CA ALA A 351 14.78 5.39 -3.68
C ALA A 351 16.04 4.65 -3.20
N THR A 352 16.13 4.33 -1.90
CA THR A 352 17.38 3.89 -1.25
C THR A 352 17.22 2.64 -0.39
N ASN A 353 15.99 2.20 -0.11
CA ASN A 353 15.71 1.05 0.76
C ASN A 353 15.21 -0.18 -0.04
N PHE A 354 14.75 -1.22 0.67
CA PHE A 354 14.27 -2.47 0.06
C PHE A 354 13.07 -2.29 -0.87
N ASN A 355 12.29 -1.21 -0.72
CA ASN A 355 11.15 -0.92 -1.59
C ASN A 355 11.59 -0.58 -3.01
N ARG A 356 12.82 -0.09 -3.22
CA ARG A 356 13.41 0.08 -4.56
C ARG A 356 13.35 -1.23 -5.35
N LEU A 357 13.67 -2.34 -4.69
CA LEU A 357 13.63 -3.68 -5.27
C LEU A 357 12.20 -4.09 -5.61
N ASN A 358 11.23 -3.80 -4.74
CA ASN A 358 9.81 -4.11 -4.97
C ASN A 358 9.27 -3.38 -6.19
N VAL A 359 9.60 -2.10 -6.37
CA VAL A 359 9.19 -1.31 -7.54
C VAL A 359 9.76 -1.91 -8.82
N HIS A 360 11.07 -2.19 -8.85
CA HIS A 360 11.72 -2.78 -10.01
C HIS A 360 11.16 -4.19 -10.32
N LEU A 361 10.97 -5.03 -9.30
CA LEU A 361 10.34 -6.35 -9.44
C LEU A 361 8.95 -6.26 -10.05
N LEU A 362 8.10 -5.38 -9.52
CA LEU A 362 6.74 -5.23 -10.01
C LEU A 362 6.72 -4.77 -11.47
N LEU A 363 7.52 -3.76 -11.84
CA LEU A 363 7.63 -3.30 -13.23
C LEU A 363 8.10 -4.42 -14.17
N HIS A 364 9.05 -5.25 -13.71
CA HIS A 364 9.52 -6.42 -14.44
C HIS A 364 8.41 -7.47 -14.63
N TYR A 365 7.66 -7.80 -13.58
CA TYR A 365 6.54 -8.74 -13.68
C TYR A 365 5.38 -8.21 -14.52
N LEU A 366 5.15 -6.90 -14.53
CA LEU A 366 4.16 -6.29 -15.42
C LEU A 366 4.59 -6.29 -16.89
N GLN A 367 5.88 -6.48 -17.17
CA GLN A 367 6.39 -6.73 -18.53
C GLN A 367 6.35 -8.23 -18.88
N ASP A 368 6.71 -9.10 -17.95
CA ASP A 368 6.64 -10.56 -18.10
C ASP A 368 6.10 -11.22 -16.80
N PRO A 369 4.78 -11.50 -16.72
CA PRO A 369 4.16 -12.04 -15.51
C PRO A 369 4.64 -13.46 -15.13
N ARG A 370 5.34 -14.15 -16.02
CA ARG A 370 5.82 -15.54 -15.80
C ARG A 370 7.30 -15.62 -15.46
N SER A 371 7.98 -14.49 -15.44
CA SER A 371 9.41 -14.43 -15.09
C SER A 371 9.67 -15.06 -13.72
N SER A 372 10.78 -15.79 -13.58
CA SER A 372 11.04 -16.56 -12.36
C SER A 372 11.29 -15.63 -11.17
N PRO A 373 10.58 -15.78 -10.02
CA PRO A 373 10.76 -14.87 -8.90
C PRO A 373 12.19 -14.77 -8.39
N LYS A 374 12.89 -15.91 -8.36
CA LYS A 374 14.30 -15.97 -7.94
C LYS A 374 15.22 -15.26 -8.94
N ALA A 375 15.02 -15.46 -10.24
CA ALA A 375 15.88 -14.84 -11.26
C ALA A 375 15.65 -13.33 -11.34
N SER A 376 14.39 -12.90 -11.25
CA SER A 376 14.02 -11.48 -11.22
C SER A 376 14.55 -10.81 -9.95
N ALA A 377 14.42 -11.46 -8.78
CA ALA A 377 15.00 -10.95 -7.52
C ALA A 377 16.54 -10.83 -7.58
N GLN A 378 17.23 -11.78 -8.21
CA GLN A 378 18.68 -11.67 -8.43
C GLN A 378 19.01 -10.46 -9.30
N MET A 379 18.32 -10.31 -10.44
CA MET A 379 18.56 -9.23 -11.40
C MET A 379 18.38 -7.84 -10.76
N VAL A 380 17.29 -7.63 -10.00
CA VAL A 380 17.06 -6.33 -9.35
C VAL A 380 18.06 -6.06 -8.23
N ALA A 381 18.49 -7.10 -7.51
CA ALA A 381 19.48 -6.96 -6.45
C ALA A 381 20.87 -6.65 -7.02
N GLU A 382 21.23 -7.24 -8.16
CA GLU A 382 22.47 -6.92 -8.87
C GLU A 382 22.49 -5.46 -9.37
N GLU A 383 21.36 -4.90 -9.77
CA GLU A 383 21.27 -3.48 -10.13
C GLU A 383 21.50 -2.56 -8.92
N MET A 384 20.87 -2.88 -7.78
CA MET A 384 20.97 -2.03 -6.58
C MET A 384 22.31 -2.18 -5.84
N PHE A 385 22.84 -3.40 -5.76
CA PHE A 385 23.99 -3.72 -4.89
C PHE A 385 25.26 -4.08 -5.67
N GLY A 386 25.18 -4.38 -6.97
CA GLY A 386 26.31 -4.76 -7.82
C GLY A 386 26.21 -6.19 -8.39
N TYR A 387 26.84 -6.43 -9.54
CA TYR A 387 26.79 -7.71 -10.27
C TYR A 387 27.37 -8.93 -9.53
N ASP A 388 28.13 -8.69 -8.47
CA ASP A 388 28.65 -9.71 -7.57
C ASP A 388 27.72 -10.02 -6.39
N PHE A 389 26.48 -9.49 -6.40
CA PHE A 389 25.47 -9.77 -5.38
C PHE A 389 25.29 -11.29 -5.18
N PRO A 390 25.55 -11.83 -3.98
CA PRO A 390 25.50 -13.26 -3.74
C PRO A 390 24.11 -13.85 -4.01
N SER A 391 24.02 -14.83 -4.91
CA SER A 391 22.75 -15.54 -5.18
C SER A 391 22.13 -16.24 -3.98
N ARG A 392 22.95 -16.47 -2.93
CA ARG A 392 22.46 -16.93 -1.64
C ARG A 392 21.64 -15.86 -0.90
N LEU A 393 22.00 -14.58 -1.00
CA LEU A 393 21.20 -13.48 -0.43
C LEU A 393 19.85 -13.34 -1.15
N THR A 394 19.79 -13.59 -2.46
CA THR A 394 18.49 -13.67 -3.16
C THR A 394 17.64 -14.81 -2.61
N ALA A 395 18.22 -15.99 -2.36
CA ALA A 395 17.48 -17.08 -1.73
C ALA A 395 17.00 -16.72 -0.31
N VAL A 396 17.79 -15.95 0.45
CA VAL A 396 17.39 -15.40 1.75
C VAL A 396 16.16 -14.49 1.62
N MET A 397 16.11 -13.61 0.61
CA MET A 397 14.95 -12.73 0.38
C MET A 397 13.66 -13.53 0.15
N LEU A 398 13.71 -14.62 -0.63
CA LEU A 398 12.53 -15.47 -0.86
C LEU A 398 12.07 -16.19 0.43
N ILE A 399 13.00 -16.68 1.26
CA ILE A 399 12.65 -17.33 2.53
C ILE A 399 12.11 -16.28 3.53
N ALA A 400 12.64 -15.07 3.49
CA ALA A 400 12.19 -13.97 4.34
C ALA A 400 10.76 -13.53 4.01
N GLU A 401 10.35 -13.59 2.74
CA GLU A 401 8.96 -13.35 2.34
C GLU A 401 8.01 -14.29 3.10
N ASP A 402 8.28 -15.60 3.16
CA ASP A 402 7.47 -16.56 3.91
C ASP A 402 7.41 -16.23 5.41
N ALA A 403 8.54 -15.84 5.99
CA ALA A 403 8.60 -15.43 7.40
C ALA A 403 7.77 -14.16 7.66
N LEU A 404 7.85 -13.17 6.75
CA LEU A 404 7.05 -11.95 6.83
C LEU A 404 5.56 -12.25 6.81
N GLN A 405 5.10 -13.19 5.97
CA GLN A 405 3.68 -13.57 5.94
C GLN A 405 3.20 -14.13 7.28
N ALA A 406 4.03 -14.95 7.93
CA ALA A 406 3.71 -15.53 9.24
C ALA A 406 3.70 -14.47 10.36
N VAL A 407 4.62 -13.50 10.29
CA VAL A 407 4.78 -12.46 11.30
C VAL A 407 3.77 -11.33 11.15
N SER A 408 3.38 -10.99 9.93
CA SER A 408 2.41 -9.93 9.68
C SER A 408 0.97 -10.39 9.86
N SER A 409 0.71 -11.71 9.85
CA SER A 409 -0.65 -12.23 9.83
C SER A 409 -0.91 -13.44 10.73
N VAL A 410 -2.00 -13.35 11.49
CA VAL A 410 -2.54 -14.44 12.32
C VAL A 410 -3.97 -14.72 11.85
N ASN A 411 -4.30 -15.99 11.55
CA ASN A 411 -5.55 -16.36 10.88
C ASN A 411 -5.89 -15.46 9.66
N TYR A 412 -4.89 -15.14 8.83
CA TYR A 412 -5.03 -14.29 7.63
C TYR A 412 -5.30 -12.80 7.93
N ILE A 413 -5.52 -12.41 9.17
CA ILE A 413 -5.74 -11.01 9.59
C ILE A 413 -4.39 -10.34 9.83
N ASN A 414 -4.22 -9.09 9.37
CA ASN A 414 -3.00 -8.32 9.65
C ASN A 414 -2.98 -7.91 11.13
N VAL A 415 -1.99 -8.38 11.89
CA VAL A 415 -1.85 -8.04 13.32
C VAL A 415 -1.07 -6.75 13.55
N LEU A 416 -0.43 -6.20 12.52
CA LEU A 416 0.45 -5.04 12.62
C LEU A 416 -0.34 -3.72 12.63
N ASP A 417 0.25 -2.69 13.24
CA ASP A 417 -0.26 -1.32 13.28
C ASP A 417 0.50 -0.45 12.26
N ASP A 418 0.10 -0.50 10.98
CA ASP A 418 0.79 0.15 9.87
C ASP A 418 2.29 -0.21 9.88
N SER A 419 2.58 -1.51 9.75
CA SER A 419 3.91 -2.11 9.91
C SER A 419 4.53 -2.07 11.32
N ARG A 420 3.93 -1.39 12.30
CA ARG A 420 4.46 -1.33 13.67
C ARG A 420 3.96 -2.49 14.52
N PHE A 421 4.74 -2.81 15.55
CA PHE A 421 4.39 -3.86 16.49
C PHE A 421 2.99 -3.62 17.09
N PRO A 422 2.17 -4.68 17.29
CA PRO A 422 0.80 -4.55 17.77
C PRO A 422 0.68 -3.75 19.06
N LEU A 423 -0.35 -2.92 19.14
CA LEU A 423 -0.68 -2.17 20.35
C LEU A 423 -1.41 -3.05 21.38
N PRO A 424 -1.30 -2.77 22.69
CA PRO A 424 -2.10 -3.43 23.73
C PRO A 424 -3.62 -3.40 23.47
N GLN A 425 -4.12 -2.34 22.83
CA GLN A 425 -5.54 -2.21 22.46
C GLN A 425 -6.00 -3.30 21.47
N PHE A 426 -5.08 -3.93 20.73
CA PHE A 426 -5.41 -5.06 19.85
C PHE A 426 -5.59 -6.38 20.63
N LEU A 427 -5.36 -6.41 21.94
CA LEU A 427 -5.72 -7.57 22.77
C LEU A 427 -7.23 -7.73 22.91
N ASP A 428 -8.00 -6.65 22.71
CA ASP A 428 -9.41 -6.62 23.07
C ASP A 428 -10.20 -5.60 22.26
N ARG A 429 -11.26 -6.07 21.59
CA ARG A 429 -12.13 -5.25 20.73
C ARG A 429 -12.80 -4.10 21.47
N ASP A 430 -13.05 -4.23 22.78
CA ASP A 430 -13.72 -3.19 23.57
C ASP A 430 -12.84 -1.95 23.77
N PHE A 431 -11.54 -2.07 23.49
CA PHE A 431 -10.54 -1.00 23.63
C PHE A 431 -10.08 -0.45 22.27
N ALA A 432 -10.63 -0.96 21.17
CA ALA A 432 -10.42 -0.38 19.85
C ALA A 432 -11.49 0.68 19.58
N ASP A 433 -11.09 1.96 19.54
CA ASP A 433 -11.97 3.12 19.24
C ASP A 433 -12.64 3.04 17.86
N LEU A 434 -12.17 2.13 16.99
CA LEU A 434 -12.70 1.88 15.67
C LEU A 434 -13.21 0.44 15.60
N PRO A 435 -14.54 0.20 15.62
CA PRO A 435 -15.10 -1.15 15.49
C PRO A 435 -14.71 -1.85 14.17
N HIS A 436 -14.19 -1.10 13.20
CA HIS A 436 -13.75 -1.57 11.88
C HIS A 436 -12.28 -2.05 11.83
N ARG A 437 -11.50 -1.82 12.90
CA ARG A 437 -10.16 -2.41 13.05
C ARG A 437 -10.26 -3.63 13.94
N MET A 438 -10.96 -4.66 13.47
CA MET A 438 -11.01 -5.99 14.08
C MET A 438 -9.62 -6.68 13.95
N LYS A 439 -8.59 -6.03 14.50
CA LYS A 439 -7.25 -6.57 14.80
C LYS A 439 -7.25 -7.23 16.18
N ALA A 440 -8.42 -7.31 16.81
CA ALA A 440 -8.59 -7.81 18.14
C ALA A 440 -8.35 -9.32 18.16
N ILE A 441 -7.54 -9.74 19.12
CA ILE A 441 -7.31 -11.14 19.46
C ILE A 441 -8.62 -11.90 19.73
N ASP A 442 -9.69 -11.23 20.13
CA ASP A 442 -11.02 -11.85 20.29
C ASP A 442 -11.45 -12.67 19.07
N ASP A 443 -11.22 -12.18 17.85
CA ASP A 443 -11.59 -12.90 16.62
C ASP A 443 -10.57 -13.99 16.26
N LEU A 444 -9.34 -13.89 16.76
CA LEU A 444 -8.24 -14.82 16.44
C LEU A 444 -8.24 -16.08 17.30
N PHE A 445 -8.89 -16.06 18.46
CA PHE A 445 -8.82 -17.12 19.48
C PHE A 445 -10.14 -17.84 19.73
N GLU A 446 -11.08 -17.72 18.80
CA GLU A 446 -12.30 -18.54 18.74
C GLU A 446 -11.98 -20.05 18.68
N PRO A 447 -12.90 -20.95 19.09
CA PRO A 447 -12.69 -22.39 19.00
C PRO A 447 -12.30 -22.81 17.57
N PRO A 448 -11.32 -23.72 17.38
CA PRO A 448 -10.88 -24.10 16.04
C PRO A 448 -12.03 -24.61 15.16
N GLY A 449 -12.04 -24.16 13.90
CA GLY A 449 -13.12 -24.46 12.95
C GLY A 449 -14.37 -23.61 13.11
N THR A 450 -14.39 -22.67 14.07
CA THR A 450 -15.41 -21.62 14.14
C THR A 450 -15.22 -20.70 12.94
N PRO A 451 -16.24 -20.51 12.09
CA PRO A 451 -16.23 -19.45 11.11
C PRO A 451 -16.09 -18.11 11.84
N LEU A 452 -15.07 -17.33 11.47
CA LEU A 452 -14.90 -15.98 12.01
C LEU A 452 -16.04 -15.05 11.55
N TYR A 453 -16.77 -15.49 10.53
CA TYR A 453 -17.90 -14.82 9.90
C TYR A 453 -18.95 -15.88 9.51
N THR A 454 -20.20 -15.76 9.96
CA THR A 454 -21.21 -16.83 9.82
C THR A 454 -21.92 -16.81 8.47
N GLU A 455 -21.84 -17.90 7.69
CA GLU A 455 -22.46 -18.04 6.36
C GLU A 455 -23.99 -17.76 6.28
N ASP A 456 -24.71 -17.89 7.40
CA ASP A 456 -26.18 -17.82 7.45
C ASP A 456 -26.75 -16.40 7.30
N ILE A 457 -25.91 -15.38 7.24
CA ILE A 457 -26.33 -13.99 7.08
C ILE A 457 -25.93 -13.52 5.67
N PRO A 458 -26.86 -13.14 4.79
CA PRO A 458 -26.51 -12.52 3.52
C PRO A 458 -25.56 -11.35 3.80
N MET A 459 -24.44 -11.24 3.07
CA MET A 459 -23.44 -10.20 3.28
C MET A 459 -24.13 -8.84 3.41
N PRO A 460 -24.27 -8.30 4.64
CA PRO A 460 -25.26 -7.27 4.88
C PRO A 460 -24.80 -5.99 4.20
N ASP A 461 -25.76 -5.20 3.72
CA ASP A 461 -25.51 -3.91 3.09
C ASP A 461 -24.72 -2.94 4.01
N THR A 462 -24.70 -3.20 5.31
CA THR A 462 -23.96 -2.47 6.35
C THR A 462 -22.55 -3.01 6.63
N LEU A 463 -22.14 -4.14 6.05
CA LEU A 463 -20.81 -4.73 6.29
C LEU A 463 -19.74 -3.82 5.73
N HIS A 464 -18.74 -3.46 6.55
CA HIS A 464 -17.65 -2.60 6.14
C HIS A 464 -16.63 -3.36 5.27
N ALA A 465 -16.01 -2.67 4.30
CA ALA A 465 -14.94 -3.18 3.45
C ALA A 465 -13.76 -3.81 4.22
N TRP A 466 -13.41 -3.33 5.43
CA TRP A 466 -12.39 -3.93 6.30
C TRP A 466 -12.74 -5.37 6.69
N ASP A 467 -14.01 -5.65 6.94
CA ASP A 467 -14.50 -6.97 7.33
C ASP A 467 -14.86 -7.85 6.13
N GLN A 468 -15.05 -7.24 4.97
CA GLN A 468 -15.67 -7.90 3.83
C GLN A 468 -14.76 -8.90 3.12
N TRP A 469 -13.46 -8.62 3.01
CA TRP A 469 -12.55 -9.59 2.38
C TRP A 469 -12.43 -10.85 3.23
N ARG A 470 -12.50 -10.70 4.56
CA ARG A 470 -12.49 -11.81 5.52
C ARG A 470 -13.76 -12.64 5.41
N TRP A 471 -14.91 -11.98 5.26
CA TRP A 471 -16.18 -12.61 4.95
C TRP A 471 -16.09 -13.47 3.69
N GLN A 472 -15.49 -12.94 2.62
CA GLN A 472 -15.35 -13.64 1.34
C GLN A 472 -14.32 -14.77 1.35
N ALA A 473 -13.32 -14.68 2.22
CA ALA A 473 -12.31 -15.72 2.37
C ALA A 473 -12.79 -16.89 3.25
N GLU A 474 -14.02 -16.83 3.80
CA GLU A 474 -14.62 -17.88 4.64
C GLU A 474 -13.65 -18.32 5.76
N LEU A 475 -13.00 -17.34 6.40
CA LEU A 475 -11.95 -17.61 7.35
C LEU A 475 -12.47 -18.41 8.55
N ILE A 476 -11.71 -19.45 8.90
CA ILE A 476 -11.96 -20.28 10.07
C ILE A 476 -10.84 -20.11 11.08
N ALA A 477 -11.21 -20.07 12.36
CA ALA A 477 -10.24 -20.01 13.45
C ALA A 477 -9.32 -21.24 13.43
N GLN A 478 -8.00 -21.02 13.50
CA GLN A 478 -7.03 -22.09 13.67
C GLN A 478 -6.67 -22.32 15.15
N PRO A 479 -6.18 -23.52 15.52
CA PRO A 479 -5.64 -23.75 16.85
C PRO A 479 -4.47 -22.82 17.16
N VAL A 480 -4.43 -22.29 18.39
CA VAL A 480 -3.33 -21.45 18.90
C VAL A 480 -1.97 -22.11 18.72
N ASP A 481 -1.88 -23.41 19.00
CA ASP A 481 -0.64 -24.16 18.87
C ASP A 481 -0.15 -24.19 17.41
N GLN A 482 -1.04 -24.18 16.43
CA GLN A 482 -0.65 -24.08 15.01
C GLN A 482 -0.12 -22.69 14.69
N MET A 483 -0.77 -21.62 15.18
CA MET A 483 -0.31 -20.24 14.98
C MET A 483 1.07 -20.02 15.61
N LEU A 484 1.30 -20.54 16.82
CA LEU A 484 2.60 -20.48 17.49
C LEU A 484 3.66 -21.32 16.78
N LEU A 485 3.30 -22.47 16.22
CA LEU A 485 4.21 -23.31 15.43
C LEU A 485 4.69 -22.60 14.16
N ASP A 486 3.78 -21.91 13.45
CA ASP A 486 4.13 -21.16 12.24
C ASP A 486 5.09 -20.00 12.58
N LEU A 487 4.84 -19.29 13.68
CA LEU A 487 5.73 -18.22 14.18
C LEU A 487 7.06 -18.77 14.69
N GLU A 488 7.09 -19.94 15.33
CA GLU A 488 8.33 -20.62 15.75
C GLU A 488 9.18 -21.00 14.53
N GLN A 489 8.56 -21.52 13.48
CA GLN A 489 9.24 -21.82 12.22
C GLN A 489 9.83 -20.55 11.59
N ALA A 490 9.05 -19.47 11.52
CA ALA A 490 9.51 -18.18 11.01
C ALA A 490 10.70 -17.64 11.82
N ASN A 491 10.63 -17.70 13.16
CA ASN A 491 11.75 -17.34 14.04
C ASN A 491 12.99 -18.20 13.77
N GLY A 492 12.83 -19.51 13.59
CA GLY A 492 13.93 -20.41 13.26
C GLY A 492 14.54 -20.14 11.88
N TRP A 493 13.76 -19.70 10.90
CA TRP A 493 14.27 -19.27 9.59
C TRP A 493 15.05 -17.96 9.71
N LEU A 494 14.48 -16.98 10.40
CA LEU A 494 15.10 -15.67 10.59
C LEU A 494 16.39 -15.73 11.43
N ASP A 495 16.48 -16.62 12.41
CA ASP A 495 17.70 -16.84 13.20
C ASP A 495 18.86 -17.37 12.33
N ARG A 496 18.54 -18.33 11.44
CA ARG A 496 19.50 -18.82 10.44
C ARG A 496 19.87 -17.71 9.46
N ILE A 497 18.89 -16.99 8.93
CA ILE A 497 19.10 -15.85 8.02
C ILE A 497 19.97 -14.78 8.68
N GLN A 498 19.81 -14.49 9.97
CA GLN A 498 20.64 -13.50 10.64
C GLN A 498 22.11 -13.93 10.70
N SER A 499 22.36 -15.23 10.90
CA SER A 499 23.72 -15.81 10.90
C SER A 499 24.33 -15.81 9.49
N GLU A 500 23.64 -16.47 8.53
CA GLU A 500 23.37 -15.98 7.17
C GLU A 500 24.08 -14.71 6.67
N VAL A 501 23.35 -13.62 6.80
CA VAL A 501 23.65 -12.34 6.15
C VAL A 501 24.93 -11.71 6.66
N GLY A 502 25.35 -12.00 7.89
CA GLY A 502 26.57 -11.44 8.48
C GLY A 502 27.84 -11.81 7.72
N TYR A 503 27.91 -13.02 7.15
CA TYR A 503 29.05 -13.48 6.34
C TYR A 503 28.88 -13.20 4.85
N LEU A 504 27.64 -13.19 4.34
CA LEU A 504 27.34 -12.93 2.93
C LEU A 504 27.55 -11.47 2.53
N THR A 505 27.62 -10.55 3.49
CA THR A 505 27.74 -9.10 3.27
C THR A 505 29.10 -8.53 3.67
N LEU A 506 30.15 -9.38 3.80
CA LEU A 506 31.47 -8.92 4.23
C LEU A 506 32.13 -7.94 3.25
N ASP A 507 31.85 -8.08 1.95
CA ASP A 507 32.42 -7.26 0.89
C ASP A 507 31.54 -6.03 0.55
N PHE A 508 30.40 -5.87 1.23
CA PHE A 508 29.45 -4.78 0.99
C PHE A 508 29.92 -3.49 1.67
N SER A 509 29.42 -2.34 1.21
CA SER A 509 29.67 -1.06 1.91
C SER A 509 29.12 -1.12 3.35
N PRO A 510 29.66 -0.33 4.30
CA PRO A 510 29.14 -0.28 5.66
C PRO A 510 27.63 0.01 5.72
N GLU A 511 27.13 0.88 4.85
CA GLU A 511 25.73 1.27 4.77
C GLU A 511 24.86 0.12 4.25
N GLN A 512 25.27 -0.53 3.16
CA GLN A 512 24.56 -1.69 2.61
C GLN A 512 24.55 -2.86 3.61
N ARG A 513 25.68 -3.09 4.28
CA ARG A 513 25.79 -4.12 5.32
C ARG A 513 24.88 -3.80 6.50
N GLN A 514 24.83 -2.54 6.94
CA GLN A 514 23.93 -2.13 8.02
C GLN A 514 22.46 -2.30 7.62
N MET A 515 22.10 -1.93 6.39
CA MET A 515 20.75 -2.12 5.85
C MET A 515 20.33 -3.60 5.86
N ILE A 516 21.20 -4.50 5.40
CA ILE A 516 20.88 -5.93 5.33
C ILE A 516 20.97 -6.60 6.71
N VAL A 517 22.12 -6.51 7.38
CA VAL A 517 22.34 -7.21 8.66
C VAL A 517 21.50 -6.62 9.78
N GLY A 518 21.36 -5.28 9.82
CA GLY A 518 20.49 -4.59 10.76
C GLY A 518 19.02 -4.86 10.47
N GLY A 519 18.62 -4.79 9.19
CA GLY A 519 17.23 -5.07 8.79
C GLY A 519 16.77 -6.49 9.16
N TYR A 520 17.59 -7.51 8.93
CA TYR A 520 17.26 -8.88 9.30
C TYR A 520 17.31 -9.13 10.81
N ARG A 521 18.18 -8.43 11.55
CA ARG A 521 18.16 -8.43 13.02
C ARG A 521 16.82 -7.90 13.52
N ASP A 522 16.41 -6.75 13.00
CA ASP A 522 15.19 -6.08 13.43
C ASP A 522 13.96 -6.91 13.07
N LEU A 523 13.92 -7.53 11.88
CA LEU A 523 12.86 -8.46 11.50
C LEU A 523 12.81 -9.69 12.43
N LEU A 524 13.95 -10.23 12.85
CA LEU A 524 14.00 -11.33 13.83
C LEU A 524 13.47 -10.91 15.21
N LEU A 525 13.87 -9.74 15.71
CA LEU A 525 13.36 -9.22 16.98
C LEU A 525 11.85 -8.97 16.91
N TYR A 526 11.39 -8.43 15.78
CA TYR A 526 9.99 -8.21 15.49
C TYR A 526 9.20 -9.52 15.50
N ALA A 527 9.68 -10.55 14.81
CA ALA A 527 9.07 -11.89 14.77
C ALA A 527 8.99 -12.55 16.15
N ARG A 528 10.05 -12.42 16.97
CA ARG A 528 10.06 -12.89 18.36
C ARG A 528 9.03 -12.15 19.20
N GLY A 529 8.91 -10.84 19.02
CA GLY A 529 7.88 -10.04 19.67
C GLY A 529 6.48 -10.54 19.31
N VAL A 530 6.20 -10.76 18.03
CA VAL A 530 4.87 -11.20 17.56
C VAL A 530 4.52 -12.57 18.13
N TYR A 531 5.49 -13.50 18.23
CA TYR A 531 5.30 -14.76 18.94
C TYR A 531 4.82 -14.55 20.39
N GLN A 532 5.48 -13.67 21.15
CA GLN A 532 5.09 -13.36 22.52
C GLN A 532 3.73 -12.67 22.60
N TYR A 533 3.40 -11.81 21.64
CA TYR A 533 2.09 -11.18 21.54
C TYR A 533 0.96 -12.20 21.35
N VAL A 534 1.12 -13.16 20.43
CA VAL A 534 0.13 -14.23 20.20
C VAL A 534 0.02 -15.14 21.44
N GLN A 535 1.15 -15.51 22.05
CA GLN A 535 1.14 -16.33 23.26
C GLN A 535 0.44 -15.63 24.43
N GLY A 536 0.76 -14.36 24.68
CA GLY A 536 0.13 -13.57 25.74
C GLY A 536 -1.34 -13.27 25.45
N GLY A 537 -1.66 -13.01 24.18
CA GLY A 537 -3.02 -12.87 23.68
C GLY A 537 -3.92 -14.05 24.00
N ALA A 538 -3.42 -15.27 23.84
CA ALA A 538 -4.14 -16.50 24.20
C ALA A 538 -4.48 -16.56 25.70
N VAL A 539 -3.54 -16.18 26.56
CA VAL A 539 -3.75 -16.13 28.02
C VAL A 539 -4.74 -15.04 28.37
N TYR A 540 -4.58 -13.84 27.79
CA TYR A 540 -5.49 -12.72 27.97
C TYR A 540 -6.92 -13.09 27.57
N HIS A 541 -7.12 -13.72 26.41
CA HIS A 541 -8.43 -14.16 25.94
C HIS A 541 -9.09 -15.17 26.90
N ARG A 542 -8.34 -16.16 27.39
CA ARG A 542 -8.84 -17.14 28.39
C ARG A 542 -9.28 -16.48 29.69
N TRP A 543 -8.56 -15.46 30.15
CA TRP A 543 -8.87 -14.71 31.36
C TRP A 543 -10.01 -13.71 31.16
N HIS A 544 -9.86 -12.79 30.20
CA HIS A 544 -10.71 -11.64 30.02
C HIS A 544 -12.04 -11.98 29.33
N ARG A 545 -12.02 -12.74 28.23
CA ARG A 545 -13.24 -13.08 27.49
C ARG A 545 -13.90 -14.34 28.03
N LEU A 546 -13.15 -15.44 28.09
CA LEU A 546 -13.72 -16.75 28.44
C LEU A 546 -13.94 -16.94 29.96
N LYS A 547 -13.36 -16.08 30.80
CA LYS A 547 -13.39 -16.18 32.26
C LYS A 547 -13.01 -17.58 32.78
N LYS A 548 -12.11 -18.28 32.08
CA LYS A 548 -11.72 -19.68 32.35
C LYS A 548 -10.62 -19.82 33.40
N ILE A 549 -9.89 -18.74 33.67
CA ILE A 549 -8.78 -18.69 34.64
C ILE A 549 -8.93 -17.46 35.53
N SER A 550 -8.38 -17.50 36.74
CA SER A 550 -8.40 -16.34 37.64
C SER A 550 -7.43 -15.25 37.16
N ARG A 551 -7.56 -14.04 37.69
CA ARG A 551 -6.61 -12.95 37.40
C ARG A 551 -5.20 -13.31 37.85
N GLU A 552 -5.05 -13.92 39.02
CA GLU A 552 -3.77 -14.35 39.58
C GLU A 552 -3.12 -15.44 38.72
N GLU A 553 -3.91 -16.39 38.23
CA GLU A 553 -3.43 -17.42 37.30
C GLU A 553 -2.99 -16.82 35.96
N ALA A 554 -3.75 -15.87 35.43
CA ALA A 554 -3.39 -15.15 34.20
C ALA A 554 -2.07 -14.38 34.36
N LEU A 555 -1.91 -13.63 35.45
CA LEU A 555 -0.66 -12.92 35.76
C LEU A 555 0.53 -13.87 35.89
N THR A 556 0.35 -15.02 36.53
CA THR A 556 1.41 -16.04 36.66
C THR A 556 1.85 -16.59 35.30
N GLN A 557 0.91 -16.75 34.36
CA GLN A 557 1.22 -17.21 33.00
C GLN A 557 1.83 -16.10 32.12
N LEU A 558 1.44 -14.84 32.36
CA LEU A 558 1.90 -13.68 31.59
C LEU A 558 3.25 -13.13 32.06
N GLU A 559 3.62 -13.29 33.33
CA GLU A 559 4.92 -12.87 33.88
C GLU A 559 6.12 -13.32 33.03
N PRO A 560 6.28 -14.62 32.68
CA PRO A 560 7.41 -15.04 31.83
C PRO A 560 7.36 -14.45 30.42
N ILE A 561 6.16 -14.21 29.86
CA ILE A 561 5.97 -13.62 28.51
C ILE A 561 6.39 -12.15 28.53
N ALA A 562 5.96 -11.39 29.54
CA ALA A 562 6.39 -10.01 29.75
C ALA A 562 7.91 -9.92 29.95
N GLY A 563 8.50 -10.86 30.69
CA GLY A 563 9.95 -10.99 30.83
C GLY A 563 10.66 -11.16 29.48
N GLN A 564 10.15 -12.02 28.59
CA GLN A 564 10.70 -12.18 27.24
C GLN A 564 10.55 -10.91 26.39
N LEU A 565 9.40 -10.24 26.43
CA LEU A 565 9.20 -8.96 25.73
C LEU A 565 10.22 -7.89 26.16
N ARG A 566 10.54 -7.81 27.47
CA ARG A 566 11.57 -6.89 27.98
C ARG A 566 12.98 -7.27 27.51
N LEU A 567 13.31 -8.56 27.43
CA LEU A 567 14.60 -9.01 26.89
C LEU A 567 14.73 -8.63 25.41
N ILE A 568 13.67 -8.87 24.61
CA ILE A 568 13.64 -8.48 23.20
C ILE A 568 13.76 -6.96 23.07
N ALA A 569 13.06 -6.19 23.91
CA ALA A 569 13.14 -4.72 23.89
C ALA A 569 14.53 -4.19 24.27
N ALA A 570 15.25 -4.86 25.17
CA ALA A 570 16.63 -4.53 25.50
C ALA A 570 17.59 -4.79 24.34
N ASP A 571 17.36 -5.86 23.58
CA ASP A 571 18.14 -6.18 22.36
C ASP A 571 17.79 -5.29 21.17
N ALA A 572 16.60 -4.70 21.16
CA ALA A 572 16.11 -3.83 20.10
C ALA A 572 16.76 -2.42 20.13
N ASP A 573 17.17 -1.92 21.29
CA ASP A 573 17.71 -0.55 21.46
C ASP A 573 16.76 0.53 20.88
N GLU A 574 17.25 1.67 20.38
CA GLU A 574 16.51 2.62 19.52
C GLU A 574 16.14 2.00 18.13
N SER A 575 15.48 0.85 18.19
CA SER A 575 15.04 0.02 17.06
C SER A 575 14.06 0.72 16.14
N ILE A 576 14.00 0.17 14.94
CA ILE A 576 13.14 0.60 13.86
C ILE A 576 11.65 0.57 14.23
N LEU A 577 10.87 1.51 13.69
CA LEU A 577 9.41 1.59 13.86
C LEU A 577 8.93 1.69 15.32
N GLY A 578 9.77 2.16 16.25
CA GLY A 578 9.42 2.31 17.66
C GLY A 578 9.22 0.97 18.38
N LEU A 579 9.87 -0.09 17.91
CA LEU A 579 9.66 -1.46 18.39
C LEU A 579 9.94 -1.60 19.90
N GLN A 580 11.02 -1.04 20.42
CA GLN A 580 11.35 -1.10 21.85
C GLN A 580 10.21 -0.57 22.74
N ASP A 581 9.73 0.64 22.48
CA ASP A 581 8.65 1.25 23.27
C ASP A 581 7.36 0.42 23.19
N ARG A 582 7.04 -0.09 22.00
CA ARG A 582 5.85 -0.93 21.77
C ARG A 582 5.95 -2.25 22.53
N LEU A 583 7.11 -2.90 22.55
CA LEU A 583 7.37 -4.12 23.31
C LEU A 583 7.27 -3.88 24.83
N LEU A 584 7.85 -2.78 25.32
CA LEU A 584 7.79 -2.40 26.73
C LEU A 584 6.37 -2.10 27.18
N ASN A 585 5.59 -1.39 26.36
CA ASN A 585 4.18 -1.10 26.63
C ASN A 585 3.34 -2.39 26.69
N MET A 586 3.57 -3.33 25.77
CA MET A 586 2.93 -4.65 25.81
C MET A 586 3.32 -5.45 27.05
N ALA A 587 4.61 -5.45 27.41
CA ALA A 587 5.09 -6.12 28.63
C ALA A 587 4.45 -5.57 29.90
N GLU A 588 4.38 -4.24 30.03
CA GLU A 588 3.70 -3.58 31.15
C GLU A 588 2.21 -3.96 31.20
N THR A 589 1.55 -4.00 30.04
CA THR A 589 0.15 -4.44 29.94
C THR A 589 -0.02 -5.86 30.47
N PHE A 590 0.87 -6.79 30.12
CA PHE A 590 0.82 -8.18 30.59
C PHE A 590 1.11 -8.34 32.08
N GLU A 591 1.96 -7.49 32.66
CA GLU A 591 2.26 -7.47 34.10
C GLU A 591 1.10 -6.91 34.94
N GLN A 592 0.32 -5.98 34.38
CA GLN A 592 -0.73 -5.27 35.11
C GLN A 592 -2.13 -5.78 34.77
N LEU A 593 -2.29 -6.41 33.60
CA LEU A 593 -3.57 -6.70 32.96
C LEU A 593 -4.43 -5.44 32.81
N ASN A 594 -3.80 -4.35 32.38
CA ASN A 594 -4.44 -3.05 32.24
C ASN A 594 -4.10 -2.44 30.88
N ILE A 595 -5.10 -2.39 30.00
CA ILE A 595 -4.99 -1.68 28.72
C ILE A 595 -5.27 -0.22 29.00
N ARG A 596 -4.22 0.63 29.00
CA ARG A 596 -4.40 2.08 29.10
C ARG A 596 -5.08 2.57 27.82
N GLN A 597 -6.19 3.30 27.95
CA GLN A 597 -6.67 4.11 26.84
C GLN A 597 -5.63 5.19 26.57
N VAL A 598 -5.13 5.27 25.35
CA VAL A 598 -4.32 6.41 24.94
C VAL A 598 -5.31 7.56 24.78
N GLU A 599 -5.29 8.53 25.69
CA GLU A 599 -5.96 9.81 25.45
C GLU A 599 -5.32 10.40 24.18
N LYS A 600 -6.13 10.56 23.13
CA LYS A 600 -5.69 11.14 21.85
C LYS A 600 -5.30 12.59 21.99
#